data_AF-A0A532T998-F1
#
_entry.id   AF-A0A532T998-F1
#
_cell.length_a   1.000
_cell.length_b   1.000
_cell.length_c   1.000
_cell.angle_alpha   90.00
_cell.angle_beta   90.00
_cell.angle_gamma   90.00
#
_symmetry.space_group_name_H-M   'P 1'
#
loop_
_entity.id
_entity.type
_entity.pdbx_description
1 polymer ?
#
loop_
_entity_poly.entity_id
_entity_poly.type
_entity_poly.pdbx_seq_one_letter_code
_entity_poly.pdbx_strand_id
1 'polypeptide(L)'
;MKLNIGCGKNFEPDYCNIDLYEDLIADRKMSALNLEFEDYSCQEIKAIHLIEHLGFYQSIYALSEFFRVLEPEGKLFLETPDLEKAFRTYLNSNYEQKKDILSWIYGLPHEGLEHKFCFPTQLLLEIFEKIGFENVIQTSFYNKESIPTIKFVCTKPKIDEDSEIFQIFSSIREKMLLENVVNFKDLFLTKEQEDLLNFLLIETINFIKNGSKRINFKIIKKSLITSPQIVKIFIDSMKNLRIFTDNEGTQILEMTEFLIRINFHEILLDALMKAPLIPGTQKIIFSSIESFGLGMIDTLFSSKAEKDKMIKKIKQLSQDIKNQELHLFSPNIIRRKSLDIFYQGIKSFYKQDYETALNKFLTSIKLYRDNFLYYWNLAKVLVNLNLKQKAIRYYKRTLRLLNLTKLPNKSQIKEDVKVELNSIKKQRLKLLEMEPILSLDKYQSNKLT
;
A
#
# COMPACT_ATOMS: atom_id res chain seq x y z
N MET A 1 -27.77 -6.35 -20.09
CA MET A 1 -27.30 -4.97 -20.39
C MET A 1 -25.86 -5.00 -20.89
N LYS A 2 -25.40 -4.03 -21.67
CA LYS A 2 -23.99 -3.86 -22.06
C LYS A 2 -23.49 -2.48 -21.66
N LEU A 3 -22.22 -2.35 -21.26
CA LEU A 3 -21.64 -1.09 -20.79
C LEU A 3 -20.47 -0.65 -21.68
N ASN A 4 -20.43 0.64 -22.02
CA ASN A 4 -19.29 1.29 -22.66
C ASN A 4 -18.71 2.31 -21.67
N ILE A 5 -17.63 1.96 -21.00
CA ILE A 5 -17.06 2.70 -19.87
C ILE A 5 -15.87 3.53 -20.35
N GLY A 6 -15.84 4.80 -19.96
CA GLY A 6 -14.89 5.78 -20.51
C GLY A 6 -15.25 6.13 -21.95
N CYS A 7 -16.54 6.30 -22.25
CA CYS A 7 -16.98 6.44 -23.64
C CYS A 7 -16.42 7.70 -24.31
N GLY A 8 -16.09 8.75 -23.55
CA GLY A 8 -15.78 10.06 -24.09
C GLY A 8 -16.81 10.48 -25.13
N LYS A 9 -16.36 10.87 -26.32
CA LYS A 9 -17.25 11.21 -27.45
C LYS A 9 -17.69 10.01 -28.31
N ASN A 10 -17.23 8.80 -28.01
CA ASN A 10 -17.57 7.59 -28.77
C ASN A 10 -18.84 6.95 -28.21
N PHE A 11 -20.00 7.38 -28.70
CA PHE A 11 -21.29 6.80 -28.35
C PHE A 11 -21.50 5.45 -29.04
N GLU A 12 -21.86 4.43 -28.26
CA GLU A 12 -22.19 3.09 -28.74
C GLU A 12 -23.70 2.83 -28.53
N PRO A 13 -24.53 2.78 -29.59
CA PRO A 13 -26.00 2.74 -29.47
C PRO A 13 -26.58 1.57 -28.67
N ASP A 14 -25.92 0.41 -28.68
CA ASP A 14 -26.39 -0.80 -27.99
C ASP A 14 -25.85 -0.93 -26.55
N TYR A 15 -25.14 0.09 -26.06
CA TYR A 15 -24.47 0.10 -24.76
C TYR A 15 -25.00 1.25 -23.91
N CYS A 16 -25.03 1.06 -22.59
CA CYS A 16 -25.09 2.18 -21.66
C CYS A 16 -23.71 2.84 -21.64
N ASN A 17 -23.62 4.06 -22.14
CA ASN A 17 -22.39 4.84 -22.23
C ASN A 17 -22.14 5.55 -20.90
N ILE A 18 -20.94 5.36 -20.34
CA ILE A 18 -20.58 5.82 -19.01
C ILE A 18 -19.26 6.56 -19.09
N ASP A 19 -19.20 7.74 -18.47
CA ASP A 19 -17.97 8.51 -18.36
C ASP A 19 -17.98 9.36 -17.08
N LEU A 20 -16.80 9.69 -16.54
CA LEU A 20 -16.69 10.52 -15.33
C LEU A 20 -16.67 12.02 -15.67
N TYR A 21 -16.13 12.37 -16.84
CA TYR A 21 -15.88 13.76 -17.25
C TYR A 21 -16.77 14.21 -18.41
N GLU A 22 -17.35 13.29 -19.16
CA GLU A 22 -18.31 13.58 -20.24
C GLU A 22 -19.77 13.50 -19.75
N ASP A 23 -20.55 14.55 -19.97
CA ASP A 23 -21.96 14.63 -19.58
C ASP A 23 -22.94 14.87 -20.75
N LEU A 24 -22.46 15.25 -21.93
CA LEU A 24 -23.32 15.50 -23.10
C LEU A 24 -23.64 14.22 -23.87
N ILE A 25 -22.68 13.29 -23.94
CA ILE A 25 -22.79 12.06 -24.73
C ILE A 25 -23.06 10.82 -23.86
N ALA A 26 -22.53 10.79 -22.63
CA ALA A 26 -22.71 9.66 -21.74
C ALA A 26 -24.16 9.56 -21.27
N ASP A 27 -24.72 8.35 -21.26
CA ASP A 27 -26.04 8.07 -20.67
C ASP A 27 -26.00 8.26 -19.15
N ARG A 28 -24.83 8.02 -18.53
CA ARG A 28 -24.61 8.19 -17.09
C ARG A 28 -23.23 8.75 -16.79
N LYS A 29 -23.18 9.81 -15.98
CA LYS A 29 -21.94 10.36 -15.44
C LYS A 29 -21.50 9.59 -14.19
N MET A 30 -20.59 8.63 -14.31
CA MET A 30 -20.17 7.75 -13.21
C MET A 30 -18.68 7.42 -13.27
N SER A 31 -18.10 7.10 -12.11
CA SER A 31 -16.72 6.64 -12.03
C SER A 31 -16.60 5.18 -12.46
N ALA A 32 -15.56 4.84 -13.22
CA ALA A 32 -15.21 3.45 -13.51
C ALA A 32 -14.85 2.62 -12.26
N LEU A 33 -14.65 3.27 -11.10
CA LEU A 33 -14.32 2.60 -9.83
C LEU A 33 -15.56 2.15 -9.06
N ASN A 34 -16.75 2.68 -9.37
CA ASN A 34 -18.01 2.36 -8.72
C ASN A 34 -19.13 2.53 -9.76
N LEU A 35 -19.46 1.42 -10.42
CA LEU A 35 -20.54 1.36 -11.39
C LEU A 35 -21.79 1.04 -10.57
N GLU A 36 -22.68 2.02 -10.37
CA GLU A 36 -23.89 1.92 -9.56
C GLU A 36 -24.95 0.95 -10.16
N PHE A 37 -24.55 -0.29 -10.36
CA PHE A 37 -25.30 -1.42 -10.87
C PHE A 37 -25.12 -2.62 -9.94
N GLU A 38 -26.13 -3.48 -9.96
CA GLU A 38 -26.12 -4.73 -9.20
C GLU A 38 -25.07 -5.71 -9.73
N ASP A 39 -24.66 -6.63 -8.87
CA ASP A 39 -23.84 -7.79 -9.23
C ASP A 39 -24.47 -8.55 -10.41
N TYR A 40 -23.64 -9.06 -11.31
CA TYR A 40 -24.09 -9.90 -12.44
C TYR A 40 -25.16 -9.27 -13.37
N SER A 41 -25.21 -7.95 -13.48
CA SER A 41 -26.20 -7.22 -14.27
C SER A 41 -25.83 -6.98 -15.74
N CYS A 42 -24.57 -7.25 -16.12
CA CYS A 42 -23.99 -6.86 -17.40
C CYS A 42 -23.45 -8.06 -18.18
N GLN A 43 -23.78 -8.16 -19.46
CA GLN A 43 -23.33 -9.26 -20.33
C GLN A 43 -21.98 -8.95 -20.96
N GLU A 44 -21.73 -7.66 -21.19
CA GLU A 44 -20.55 -7.20 -21.89
C GLU A 44 -20.13 -5.82 -21.39
N ILE A 45 -18.82 -5.62 -21.25
CA ILE A 45 -18.20 -4.34 -20.94
C ILE A 45 -17.16 -4.03 -22.03
N LYS A 46 -17.23 -2.80 -22.57
CA LYS A 46 -16.16 -2.17 -23.34
C LYS A 46 -15.48 -1.13 -22.46
N ALA A 47 -14.15 -1.19 -22.38
CA ALA A 47 -13.29 -0.22 -21.70
C ALA A 47 -12.12 0.11 -22.64
N ILE A 48 -12.36 1.03 -23.58
CA ILE A 48 -11.48 1.30 -24.71
C ILE A 48 -10.71 2.58 -24.44
N HIS A 49 -9.38 2.49 -24.31
CA HIS A 49 -8.53 3.62 -23.94
C HIS A 49 -8.98 4.32 -22.64
N LEU A 50 -9.31 3.51 -21.62
CA LEU A 50 -9.74 3.98 -20.29
C LEU A 50 -8.68 3.72 -19.22
N ILE A 51 -8.12 2.51 -19.19
CA ILE A 51 -7.38 2.01 -18.03
C ILE A 51 -6.09 2.80 -17.78
N GLU A 52 -5.48 3.35 -18.83
CA GLU A 52 -4.28 4.18 -18.79
C GLU A 52 -4.49 5.51 -18.06
N HIS A 53 -5.74 5.99 -18.02
CA HIS A 53 -6.13 7.20 -17.28
C HIS A 53 -6.32 6.95 -15.78
N LEU A 54 -6.24 5.69 -15.34
CA LEU A 54 -6.33 5.27 -13.95
C LEU A 54 -4.93 4.97 -13.40
N GLY A 55 -4.68 5.35 -12.14
CA GLY A 55 -3.47 4.92 -11.45
C GLY A 55 -3.50 3.41 -11.15
N PHE A 56 -2.34 2.80 -10.90
CA PHE A 56 -2.22 1.34 -10.73
C PHE A 56 -3.28 0.68 -9.84
N TYR A 57 -3.50 1.17 -8.60
CA TYR A 57 -4.53 0.60 -7.71
C TYR A 57 -5.95 0.98 -8.13
N GLN A 58 -6.16 2.13 -8.75
CA GLN A 58 -7.47 2.49 -9.31
C GLN A 58 -7.84 1.50 -10.42
N SER A 59 -6.89 1.08 -11.25
CA SER A 59 -7.13 0.08 -12.29
C SER A 59 -7.48 -1.29 -11.73
N ILE A 60 -6.86 -1.71 -10.62
CA ILE A 60 -7.26 -2.94 -9.91
C ILE A 60 -8.72 -2.84 -9.44
N TYR A 61 -9.11 -1.70 -8.85
CA TYR A 61 -10.49 -1.50 -8.37
C TYR A 61 -11.49 -1.41 -9.53
N ALA A 62 -11.16 -0.71 -10.62
CA ALA A 62 -12.00 -0.65 -11.82
C ALA A 62 -12.22 -2.05 -12.41
N LEU A 63 -11.16 -2.82 -12.61
CA LEU A 63 -11.28 -4.16 -13.16
C LEU A 63 -12.03 -5.12 -12.23
N SER A 64 -11.87 -4.96 -10.91
CA SER A 64 -12.65 -5.72 -9.92
C SER A 64 -14.12 -5.36 -9.98
N GLU A 65 -14.43 -4.08 -10.16
CA GLU A 65 -15.80 -3.58 -10.33
C GLU A 65 -16.43 -4.07 -11.63
N PHE A 66 -15.66 -4.10 -12.72
CA PHE A 66 -16.10 -4.66 -14.00
C PHE A 66 -16.41 -6.16 -13.84
N PHE A 67 -15.55 -6.87 -13.11
CA PHE A 67 -15.80 -8.27 -12.77
C PHE A 67 -17.08 -8.42 -11.94
N ARG A 68 -17.33 -7.54 -10.95
CA ARG A 68 -18.51 -7.60 -10.06
C ARG A 68 -19.81 -7.54 -10.86
N VAL A 69 -19.93 -6.57 -11.76
CA VAL A 69 -21.18 -6.32 -12.50
C VAL A 69 -21.35 -7.25 -13.70
N LEU A 70 -20.29 -7.88 -14.23
CA LEU A 70 -20.41 -8.87 -15.31
C LEU A 70 -21.16 -10.12 -14.84
N GLU A 71 -22.08 -10.61 -15.67
CA GLU A 71 -22.71 -11.92 -15.51
C GLU A 71 -21.70 -13.04 -15.78
N PRO A 72 -21.95 -14.28 -15.30
CA PRO A 72 -21.09 -15.42 -15.61
C PRO A 72 -21.01 -15.63 -17.12
N GLU A 73 -19.83 -15.97 -17.63
CA GLU A 73 -19.53 -16.02 -19.08
C GLU A 73 -19.60 -14.66 -19.81
N GLY A 74 -19.90 -13.58 -19.09
CA GLY A 74 -19.83 -12.22 -19.60
C GLY A 74 -18.42 -11.80 -20.01
N LYS A 75 -18.32 -10.85 -20.94
CA LYS A 75 -17.05 -10.48 -21.58
C LYS A 75 -16.61 -9.07 -21.27
N LEU A 76 -15.32 -8.91 -20.97
CA LEU A 76 -14.65 -7.62 -20.92
C LEU A 76 -13.80 -7.45 -22.18
N PHE A 77 -14.04 -6.37 -22.91
CA PHE A 77 -13.23 -5.89 -24.02
C PHE A 77 -12.45 -4.67 -23.55
N LEU A 78 -11.15 -4.86 -23.28
CA LEU A 78 -10.27 -3.79 -22.81
C LEU A 78 -9.25 -3.44 -23.89
N GLU A 79 -9.07 -2.16 -24.17
CA GLU A 79 -8.03 -1.65 -25.05
C GLU A 79 -7.21 -0.58 -24.34
N THR A 80 -5.89 -0.61 -24.54
CA THR A 80 -4.93 0.35 -23.97
C THR A 80 -3.77 0.54 -24.95
N PRO A 81 -3.00 1.62 -24.88
CA PRO A 81 -1.79 1.78 -25.68
C PRO A 81 -0.83 0.59 -25.49
N ASP A 82 -0.30 0.06 -26.60
CA ASP A 82 0.73 -0.98 -26.58
C ASP A 82 2.07 -0.34 -26.22
N LEU A 83 2.42 -0.45 -24.94
CA LEU A 83 3.58 0.21 -24.34
C LEU A 83 4.90 -0.12 -25.05
N GLU A 84 5.11 -1.41 -25.36
CA GLU A 84 6.35 -1.86 -25.98
C GLU A 84 6.48 -1.33 -27.40
N LYS A 85 5.40 -1.39 -28.19
CA LYS A 85 5.40 -0.82 -29.53
C LYS A 85 5.54 0.70 -29.50
N ALA A 86 4.83 1.39 -28.61
CA ALA A 86 4.94 2.84 -28.46
C ALA A 86 6.39 3.27 -28.18
N PHE A 87 7.08 2.63 -27.23
CA PHE A 87 8.48 2.95 -26.93
C PHE A 87 9.44 2.55 -28.05
N ARG A 88 9.25 1.39 -28.70
CA ARG A 88 10.06 1.02 -29.87
C ARG A 88 9.92 2.04 -31.00
N THR A 89 8.69 2.48 -31.28
CA THR A 89 8.42 3.52 -32.29
C THR A 89 9.07 4.83 -31.88
N TYR A 90 8.92 5.26 -30.62
CA TYR A 90 9.56 6.48 -30.10
C TYR A 90 11.08 6.43 -30.29
N LEU A 91 11.74 5.35 -29.88
CA LEU A 91 13.21 5.21 -29.94
C LEU A 91 13.75 5.25 -31.38
N ASN A 92 12.99 4.70 -32.33
CA ASN A 92 13.36 4.65 -33.76
C ASN A 92 12.94 5.89 -34.57
N SER A 93 12.26 6.85 -33.95
CA SER A 93 11.71 8.03 -34.61
C SER A 93 12.65 9.24 -34.61
N ASN A 94 12.47 10.15 -35.57
CA ASN A 94 13.15 11.44 -35.58
C ASN A 94 12.58 12.40 -34.52
N TYR A 95 13.18 13.58 -34.35
CA TYR A 95 12.79 14.53 -33.30
C TYR A 95 11.35 15.04 -33.44
N GLU A 96 10.87 15.29 -34.66
CA GLU A 96 9.49 15.76 -34.88
C GLU A 96 8.48 14.67 -34.53
N GLN A 97 8.68 13.46 -35.04
CA GLN A 97 7.84 12.30 -34.72
C GLN A 97 7.82 11.97 -33.23
N LYS A 98 8.96 12.12 -32.54
CA LYS A 98 9.03 11.90 -31.09
C LYS A 98 8.09 12.85 -30.34
N LYS A 99 7.96 14.11 -30.76
CA LYS A 99 7.04 15.07 -30.12
C LYS A 99 5.60 14.60 -30.21
N ASP A 100 5.18 14.08 -31.36
CA ASP A 100 3.82 13.56 -31.56
C ASP A 100 3.57 12.31 -30.71
N ILE A 101 4.53 11.38 -30.68
CA ILE A 101 4.44 10.12 -29.92
C ILE A 101 4.37 10.33 -28.40
N LEU A 102 4.88 11.44 -27.87
CA LEU A 102 4.76 11.74 -26.43
C LEU A 102 3.30 11.75 -25.96
N SER A 103 2.36 12.18 -26.81
CA SER A 103 0.93 12.15 -26.50
C SER A 103 0.39 10.73 -26.34
N TRP A 104 0.97 9.74 -27.00
CA TRP A 104 0.58 8.33 -26.85
C TRP A 104 1.00 7.77 -25.49
N ILE A 105 2.09 8.30 -24.92
CA ILE A 105 2.68 7.82 -23.67
C ILE A 105 2.07 8.55 -22.47
N TYR A 106 1.99 9.88 -22.55
CA TYR A 106 1.57 10.73 -21.44
C TYR A 106 0.11 11.17 -21.50
N GLY A 107 -0.58 10.89 -22.60
CA GLY A 107 -1.90 11.45 -22.88
C GLY A 107 -1.83 12.95 -23.13
N LEU A 108 -2.99 13.60 -23.03
CA LEU A 108 -3.09 15.06 -23.08
C LEU A 108 -3.05 15.64 -21.66
N PRO A 109 -2.36 16.78 -21.42
CA PRO A 109 -2.27 17.40 -20.10
C PRO A 109 -3.57 18.15 -19.74
N HIS A 110 -4.67 17.41 -19.72
CA HIS A 110 -6.00 17.87 -19.36
C HIS A 110 -6.62 16.85 -18.40
N GLU A 111 -7.38 17.33 -17.42
CA GLU A 111 -8.06 16.47 -16.47
C GLU A 111 -8.90 15.41 -17.20
N GLY A 112 -8.71 14.15 -16.83
CA GLY A 112 -9.37 12.99 -17.46
C GLY A 112 -8.70 12.46 -18.73
N LEU A 113 -7.81 13.21 -19.40
CA LEU A 113 -7.14 12.80 -20.64
C LEU A 113 -5.64 12.49 -20.44
N GLU A 114 -5.10 12.74 -19.25
CA GLU A 114 -3.74 12.38 -18.89
C GLU A 114 -3.61 10.87 -18.69
N HIS A 115 -2.51 10.27 -19.17
CA HIS A 115 -2.19 8.89 -18.83
C HIS A 115 -1.51 8.87 -17.46
N LYS A 116 -2.11 8.19 -16.50
CA LYS A 116 -1.55 8.00 -15.15
C LYS A 116 -0.67 6.78 -15.05
N PHE A 117 -0.91 5.80 -15.92
CA PHE A 117 -0.12 4.58 -15.95
C PHE A 117 -0.07 4.00 -17.36
N CYS A 118 1.12 3.58 -17.78
CA CYS A 118 1.28 2.78 -18.98
C CYS A 118 1.43 1.32 -18.56
N PHE A 119 0.54 0.45 -19.01
CA PHE A 119 0.51 -0.94 -18.57
C PHE A 119 1.42 -1.83 -19.42
N PRO A 120 2.45 -2.47 -18.83
CA PRO A 120 3.10 -3.60 -19.47
C PRO A 120 2.08 -4.73 -19.65
N THR A 121 2.07 -5.37 -20.82
CA THR A 121 1.17 -6.48 -21.16
C THR A 121 1.12 -7.55 -20.07
N GLN A 122 2.30 -8.00 -19.61
CA GLN A 122 2.40 -9.04 -18.59
C GLN A 122 1.75 -8.63 -17.26
N LEU A 123 1.84 -7.35 -16.89
CA LEU A 123 1.24 -6.84 -15.66
C LEU A 123 -0.29 -6.87 -15.74
N LEU A 124 -0.88 -6.52 -16.88
CA LEU A 124 -2.34 -6.63 -17.05
C LEU A 124 -2.82 -8.07 -17.01
N LEU A 125 -2.10 -9.00 -17.65
CA LEU A 125 -2.41 -10.44 -17.57
C LEU A 125 -2.42 -10.93 -16.12
N GLU A 126 -1.41 -10.55 -15.33
CA GLU A 126 -1.37 -10.88 -13.89
C GLU A 126 -2.52 -10.25 -13.10
N ILE A 127 -2.96 -9.04 -13.45
CA ILE A 127 -4.10 -8.39 -12.80
C ILE A 127 -5.40 -9.10 -13.15
N PHE A 128 -5.62 -9.45 -14.43
CA PHE A 128 -6.80 -10.19 -14.86
C PHE A 128 -6.92 -11.53 -14.13
N GLU A 129 -5.82 -12.29 -14.05
CA GLU A 129 -5.76 -13.55 -13.33
C GLU A 129 -6.09 -13.37 -11.84
N LYS A 130 -5.49 -12.36 -11.17
CA LYS A 130 -5.74 -12.09 -9.75
C LYS A 130 -7.18 -11.66 -9.44
N ILE A 131 -7.85 -11.01 -10.41
CA ILE A 131 -9.25 -10.61 -10.29
C ILE A 131 -10.20 -11.78 -10.57
N GLY A 132 -9.74 -12.83 -11.26
CA GLY A 132 -10.51 -14.03 -11.56
C GLY A 132 -11.02 -14.12 -13.00
N PHE A 133 -10.57 -13.23 -13.90
CA PHE A 133 -10.87 -13.37 -15.32
C PHE A 133 -10.12 -14.56 -15.94
N GLU A 134 -10.76 -15.22 -16.90
CA GLU A 134 -10.19 -16.34 -17.66
C GLU A 134 -10.26 -16.11 -19.18
N ASN A 135 -9.71 -17.05 -19.94
CA ASN A 135 -9.75 -17.07 -21.40
C ASN A 135 -9.30 -15.74 -22.04
N VAL A 136 -8.20 -15.18 -21.54
CA VAL A 136 -7.69 -13.88 -21.97
C VAL A 136 -7.06 -13.99 -23.35
N ILE A 137 -7.72 -13.40 -24.35
CA ILE A 137 -7.21 -13.33 -25.72
C ILE A 137 -6.63 -11.95 -25.96
N GLN A 138 -5.38 -11.89 -26.43
CA GLN A 138 -4.68 -10.66 -26.74
C GLN A 138 -4.58 -10.44 -28.25
N THR A 139 -4.78 -9.21 -28.71
CA THR A 139 -4.52 -8.80 -30.09
C THR A 139 -3.90 -7.42 -30.12
N SER A 140 -2.81 -7.24 -30.88
CA SER A 140 -2.14 -5.94 -31.01
C SER A 140 -2.27 -5.41 -32.44
N PHE A 141 -2.61 -4.14 -32.58
CA PHE A 141 -2.92 -3.48 -33.85
C PHE A 141 -2.60 -1.98 -33.76
N TYR A 142 -2.79 -1.24 -34.87
CA TYR A 142 -2.75 0.22 -34.87
C TYR A 142 -4.18 0.74 -35.00
N ASN A 143 -4.61 1.62 -34.11
CA ASN A 143 -5.96 2.17 -34.14
C ASN A 143 -6.12 3.20 -35.28
N LYS A 144 -7.31 3.82 -35.39
CA LYS A 144 -7.63 4.83 -36.43
C LYS A 144 -6.69 6.04 -36.45
N GLU A 145 -6.03 6.33 -35.33
CA GLU A 145 -5.07 7.42 -35.16
C GLU A 145 -3.62 6.95 -35.32
N SER A 146 -3.41 5.72 -35.81
CA SER A 146 -2.10 5.07 -35.94
C SER A 146 -1.37 4.91 -34.60
N ILE A 147 -2.10 4.91 -33.48
CA ILE A 147 -1.55 4.64 -32.16
C ILE A 147 -1.45 3.12 -31.98
N PRO A 148 -0.27 2.59 -31.63
CA PRO A 148 -0.12 1.17 -31.34
C PRO A 148 -0.97 0.83 -30.10
N THR A 149 -1.87 -0.13 -30.27
CA THR A 149 -2.90 -0.47 -29.29
C THR A 149 -2.90 -1.98 -29.06
N ILE A 150 -3.13 -2.38 -27.82
CA ILE A 150 -3.30 -3.77 -27.42
C ILE A 150 -4.70 -3.95 -26.86
N LYS A 151 -5.38 -4.99 -27.36
CA LYS A 151 -6.71 -5.42 -26.95
C LYS A 151 -6.63 -6.70 -26.17
N PHE A 152 -7.42 -6.77 -25.10
CA PHE A 152 -7.70 -7.96 -24.34
C PHE A 152 -9.20 -8.25 -24.38
N VAL A 153 -9.53 -9.51 -24.65
CA VAL A 153 -10.88 -10.05 -24.45
C VAL A 153 -10.80 -11.04 -23.31
N CYS A 154 -11.41 -10.71 -22.19
CA CYS A 154 -11.43 -11.52 -20.98
C CYS A 154 -12.84 -12.05 -20.74
N THR A 155 -12.95 -13.27 -20.22
CA THR A 155 -14.24 -13.88 -19.89
C THR A 155 -14.35 -14.04 -18.38
N LYS A 156 -15.51 -13.71 -17.82
CA LYS A 156 -15.83 -14.07 -16.45
C LYS A 156 -16.17 -15.56 -16.40
N PRO A 157 -15.55 -16.37 -15.51
CA PRO A 157 -15.86 -17.80 -15.44
C PRO A 157 -17.32 -18.07 -15.11
N LYS A 158 -17.78 -19.29 -15.39
CA LYS A 158 -19.04 -19.81 -14.84
C LYS A 158 -18.99 -19.78 -13.32
N ILE A 159 -20.14 -19.60 -12.67
CA ILE A 159 -20.19 -19.64 -11.20
C ILE A 159 -20.01 -21.08 -10.74
N ASP A 160 -18.96 -21.28 -9.96
CA ASP A 160 -18.70 -22.44 -9.12
C ASP A 160 -18.08 -21.96 -7.80
N GLU A 161 -17.78 -22.88 -6.88
CA GLU A 161 -17.22 -22.53 -5.57
C GLU A 161 -15.87 -21.80 -5.66
N ASP A 162 -15.07 -22.08 -6.70
CA ASP A 162 -13.75 -21.47 -6.91
C ASP A 162 -13.86 -20.08 -7.55
N SER A 163 -14.86 -19.84 -8.39
CA SER A 163 -15.06 -18.54 -9.05
C SER A 163 -15.90 -17.56 -8.23
N GLU A 164 -16.80 -18.05 -7.38
CA GLU A 164 -17.61 -17.23 -6.47
C GLU A 164 -16.74 -16.41 -5.50
N ILE A 165 -15.57 -16.93 -5.10
CA ILE A 165 -14.66 -16.20 -4.22
C ILE A 165 -14.17 -14.88 -4.85
N PHE A 166 -13.91 -14.88 -6.15
CA PHE A 166 -13.49 -13.68 -6.86
C PHE A 166 -14.61 -12.65 -6.93
N GLN A 167 -15.87 -13.09 -7.07
CA GLN A 167 -17.02 -12.18 -6.96
C GLN A 167 -17.03 -11.50 -5.59
N ILE A 168 -16.93 -12.28 -4.52
CA ILE A 168 -16.99 -11.76 -3.14
C ILE A 168 -15.87 -10.75 -2.90
N PHE A 169 -14.67 -11.03 -3.39
CA PHE A 169 -13.54 -10.10 -3.28
C PHE A 169 -13.73 -8.83 -4.09
N SER A 170 -14.43 -8.88 -5.22
CA SER A 170 -14.84 -7.67 -5.93
C SER A 170 -15.85 -6.84 -5.13
N SER A 171 -16.86 -7.47 -4.52
CA SER A 171 -17.78 -6.77 -3.62
C SER A 171 -17.09 -6.23 -2.34
N ILE A 172 -16.04 -6.90 -1.86
CA ILE A 172 -15.20 -6.37 -0.76
C ILE A 172 -14.49 -5.08 -1.20
N ARG A 173 -13.90 -5.04 -2.40
CA ARG A 173 -13.24 -3.84 -2.91
C ARG A 173 -14.22 -2.68 -3.12
N GLU A 174 -15.42 -2.97 -3.62
CA GLU A 174 -16.51 -2.00 -3.71
C GLU A 174 -16.84 -1.42 -2.32
N LYS A 175 -17.09 -2.26 -1.30
CA LYS A 175 -17.34 -1.80 0.07
C LYS A 175 -16.18 -0.99 0.65
N MET A 176 -14.94 -1.43 0.42
CA MET A 176 -13.75 -0.70 0.85
C MET A 176 -13.67 0.71 0.23
N LEU A 177 -14.14 0.87 -1.01
CA LEU A 177 -14.25 2.16 -1.67
C LEU A 177 -15.37 3.02 -1.06
N LEU A 178 -16.58 2.46 -0.94
CA LEU A 178 -17.77 3.17 -0.41
C LEU A 178 -17.60 3.61 1.06
N GLU A 179 -16.96 2.78 1.88
CA GLU A 179 -16.65 3.08 3.28
C GLU A 179 -15.41 3.96 3.47
N ASN A 180 -14.79 4.45 2.38
CA ASN A 180 -13.57 5.26 2.40
C ASN A 180 -12.40 4.61 3.16
N VAL A 181 -12.33 3.27 3.14
CA VAL A 181 -11.20 2.52 3.71
C VAL A 181 -9.94 2.78 2.88
N VAL A 182 -10.10 2.84 1.56
CA VAL A 182 -9.03 3.02 0.59
C VAL A 182 -8.83 4.50 0.31
N ASN A 183 -7.57 4.92 0.25
CA ASN A 183 -7.21 6.28 -0.11
C ASN A 183 -6.19 6.28 -1.24
N PHE A 184 -6.65 6.46 -2.48
CA PHE A 184 -5.79 6.50 -3.66
C PHE A 184 -4.79 7.68 -3.67
N LYS A 185 -4.93 8.67 -2.78
CA LYS A 185 -3.90 9.71 -2.58
C LYS A 185 -2.73 9.20 -1.74
N ASP A 186 -2.92 8.15 -0.96
CA ASP A 186 -1.87 7.43 -0.25
C ASP A 186 -1.67 6.02 -0.83
N LEU A 187 -0.85 5.94 -1.90
CA LEU A 187 -0.57 4.70 -2.61
C LEU A 187 0.18 3.67 -1.75
N PHE A 188 0.93 4.10 -0.72
CA PHE A 188 1.62 3.16 0.16
C PHE A 188 0.66 2.52 1.14
N LEU A 189 -0.32 3.29 1.66
CA LEU A 189 -1.41 2.73 2.46
C LEU A 189 -2.26 1.79 1.61
N THR A 190 -2.68 2.24 0.42
CA THR A 190 -3.48 1.44 -0.51
C THR A 190 -2.79 0.12 -0.86
N LYS A 191 -1.46 0.16 -1.09
CA LYS A 191 -0.66 -1.06 -1.29
C LYS A 191 -0.79 -2.05 -0.14
N GLU A 192 -0.60 -1.60 1.10
CA GLU A 192 -0.60 -2.50 2.26
C GLU A 192 -2.00 -3.03 2.56
N GLN A 193 -3.04 -2.27 2.24
CA GLN A 193 -4.44 -2.73 2.29
C GLN A 193 -4.71 -3.81 1.24
N GLU A 194 -4.26 -3.60 0.00
CA GLU A 194 -4.40 -4.57 -1.09
C GLU A 194 -3.54 -5.82 -0.86
N ASP A 195 -2.35 -5.70 -0.28
CA ASP A 195 -1.52 -6.85 0.13
C ASP A 195 -2.24 -7.72 1.18
N LEU A 196 -2.90 -7.10 2.17
CA LEU A 196 -3.70 -7.82 3.16
C LEU A 196 -4.91 -8.50 2.51
N LEU A 197 -5.59 -7.83 1.59
CA LEU A 197 -6.73 -8.39 0.88
C LEU A 197 -6.30 -9.60 0.02
N ASN A 198 -5.21 -9.48 -0.74
CA ASN A 198 -4.67 -10.59 -1.52
C ASN A 198 -4.22 -11.76 -0.65
N PHE A 199 -3.64 -11.49 0.52
CA PHE A 199 -3.33 -12.54 1.49
C PHE A 199 -4.60 -13.28 1.93
N LEU A 200 -5.67 -12.56 2.28
CA LEU A 200 -6.95 -13.19 2.63
C LEU A 200 -7.56 -13.99 1.47
N LEU A 201 -7.45 -13.50 0.23
CA LEU A 201 -7.93 -14.19 -0.97
C LEU A 201 -7.21 -15.53 -1.15
N ILE A 202 -5.88 -15.51 -1.16
CA ILE A 202 -5.04 -16.70 -1.35
C ILE A 202 -5.32 -17.74 -0.26
N GLU A 203 -5.38 -17.30 1.00
CA GLU A 203 -5.69 -18.20 2.11
C GLU A 203 -7.08 -18.80 1.96
N THR A 204 -8.09 -18.00 1.56
CA THR A 204 -9.45 -18.50 1.35
C THR A 204 -9.53 -19.53 0.22
N ILE A 205 -8.91 -19.25 -0.93
CA ILE A 205 -8.81 -20.19 -2.05
C ILE A 205 -8.13 -21.50 -1.61
N ASN A 206 -7.01 -21.41 -0.86
CA ASN A 206 -6.30 -22.58 -0.38
C ASN A 206 -7.17 -23.45 0.55
N PHE A 207 -8.04 -22.85 1.37
CA PHE A 207 -8.95 -23.63 2.22
C PHE A 207 -10.05 -24.33 1.41
N ILE A 208 -10.67 -23.61 0.46
CA ILE A 208 -11.71 -24.16 -0.43
C ILE A 208 -11.15 -25.37 -1.18
N LYS A 209 -9.99 -25.21 -1.84
CA LYS A 209 -9.34 -26.29 -2.62
C LYS A 209 -8.93 -27.50 -1.79
N ASN A 210 -8.60 -27.33 -0.51
CA ASN A 210 -8.24 -28.43 0.38
C ASN A 210 -9.46 -29.15 0.98
N GLY A 211 -10.69 -28.84 0.55
CA GLY A 211 -11.93 -29.39 1.10
C GLY A 211 -12.20 -28.98 2.55
N SER A 212 -11.46 -27.99 3.06
CA SER A 212 -11.62 -27.46 4.41
C SER A 212 -12.77 -26.47 4.42
N LYS A 213 -13.88 -26.84 5.06
CA LYS A 213 -15.08 -25.97 5.17
C LYS A 213 -14.92 -24.76 6.10
N ARG A 214 -13.71 -24.48 6.61
CA ARG A 214 -13.45 -23.42 7.60
C ARG A 214 -12.12 -22.75 7.35
N ILE A 215 -12.12 -21.42 7.33
CA ILE A 215 -10.88 -20.63 7.35
C ILE A 215 -10.16 -20.85 8.68
N ASN A 216 -8.83 -20.94 8.62
CA ASN A 216 -8.03 -21.02 9.84
C ASN A 216 -8.19 -19.74 10.67
N PHE A 217 -8.81 -19.88 11.84
CA PHE A 217 -9.07 -18.78 12.75
C PHE A 217 -7.80 -17.99 13.14
N LYS A 218 -6.63 -18.64 13.11
CA LYS A 218 -5.32 -17.99 13.31
C LYS A 218 -5.03 -16.89 12.28
N ILE A 219 -5.47 -17.08 11.02
CA ILE A 219 -5.28 -16.11 9.94
C ILE A 219 -6.11 -14.88 10.22
N ILE A 220 -7.39 -15.05 10.58
CA ILE A 220 -8.28 -13.94 10.96
C ILE A 220 -7.66 -13.16 12.13
N LYS A 221 -7.24 -13.84 13.19
CA LYS A 221 -6.60 -13.19 14.34
C LYS A 221 -5.32 -12.43 13.97
N LYS A 222 -4.51 -12.95 13.06
CA LYS A 222 -3.32 -12.25 12.56
C LYS A 222 -3.72 -11.02 11.74
N SER A 223 -4.73 -11.13 10.88
CA SER A 223 -5.23 -10.02 10.07
C SER A 223 -5.85 -8.90 10.93
N LEU A 224 -6.44 -9.23 12.08
CA LEU A 224 -6.93 -8.24 13.06
C LEU A 224 -5.81 -7.38 13.65
N ILE A 225 -4.57 -7.88 13.71
CA ILE A 225 -3.40 -7.07 14.14
C ILE A 225 -3.11 -6.01 13.09
N THR A 226 -3.21 -6.37 11.80
CA THR A 226 -2.90 -5.51 10.66
C THR A 226 -4.01 -4.49 10.39
N SER A 227 -5.27 -4.92 10.27
CA SER A 227 -6.44 -4.06 10.04
C SER A 227 -7.78 -4.73 10.44
N PRO A 228 -8.36 -4.41 11.61
CA PRO A 228 -9.72 -4.80 11.99
C PRO A 228 -10.79 -4.34 11.00
N GLN A 229 -10.59 -3.19 10.34
CA GLN A 229 -11.56 -2.64 9.39
C GLN A 229 -11.68 -3.51 8.13
N ILE A 230 -10.55 -3.92 7.53
CA ILE A 230 -10.57 -4.85 6.39
C ILE A 230 -11.13 -6.21 6.81
N VAL A 231 -10.77 -6.70 8.00
CA VAL A 231 -11.32 -7.97 8.50
C VAL A 231 -12.83 -7.86 8.71
N LYS A 232 -13.36 -6.73 9.22
CA LYS A 232 -14.81 -6.53 9.35
C LYS A 232 -15.52 -6.70 8.01
N ILE A 233 -15.08 -5.97 6.98
CA ILE A 233 -15.68 -6.02 5.63
C ILE A 233 -15.55 -7.42 5.01
N PHE A 234 -14.41 -8.07 5.22
CA PHE A 234 -14.18 -9.44 4.78
C PHE A 234 -15.19 -10.40 5.42
N ILE A 235 -15.32 -10.40 6.76
CA ILE A 235 -16.24 -11.29 7.47
C ILE A 235 -17.70 -11.00 7.09
N ASP A 236 -18.07 -9.73 6.97
CA ASP A 236 -19.42 -9.33 6.56
C ASP A 236 -19.77 -9.82 5.14
N SER A 237 -18.79 -9.86 4.24
CA SER A 237 -18.98 -10.32 2.85
C SER A 237 -18.96 -11.84 2.71
N MET A 238 -18.38 -12.54 3.68
CA MET A 238 -18.22 -14.01 3.67
C MET A 238 -19.39 -14.79 4.29
N LYS A 239 -20.42 -14.10 4.83
CA LYS A 239 -21.54 -14.74 5.55
C LYS A 239 -22.24 -15.84 4.75
N ASN A 240 -22.38 -15.66 3.44
CA ASN A 240 -23.11 -16.59 2.56
C ASN A 240 -22.33 -17.89 2.28
N LEU A 241 -20.99 -17.87 2.31
CA LEU A 241 -20.17 -19.05 2.05
C LEU A 241 -20.12 -20.05 3.22
N ARG A 242 -20.72 -19.73 4.37
CA ARG A 242 -20.73 -20.56 5.59
C ARG A 242 -19.32 -21.03 6.02
N ILE A 243 -18.29 -20.26 5.70
CA ILE A 243 -16.89 -20.51 6.08
C ILE A 243 -16.64 -20.29 7.58
N PHE A 244 -17.60 -19.68 8.27
CA PHE A 244 -17.70 -19.57 9.73
C PHE A 244 -19.05 -20.13 10.18
N THR A 245 -19.11 -20.65 11.42
CA THR A 245 -20.41 -20.83 12.09
C THR A 245 -21.02 -19.47 12.42
N ASP A 246 -22.35 -19.37 12.51
CA ASP A 246 -23.05 -18.12 12.84
C ASP A 246 -22.52 -17.48 14.15
N ASN A 247 -22.22 -18.32 15.14
CA ASN A 247 -21.63 -17.89 16.40
C ASN A 247 -20.20 -17.37 16.24
N GLU A 248 -19.34 -18.06 15.49
CA GLU A 248 -17.97 -17.59 15.21
C GLU A 248 -17.97 -16.27 14.44
N GLY A 249 -18.79 -16.16 13.38
CA GLY A 249 -18.91 -14.93 12.59
C GLY A 249 -19.36 -13.75 13.43
N THR A 250 -20.40 -13.94 14.26
CA THR A 250 -20.90 -12.91 15.18
C THR A 250 -19.83 -12.49 16.18
N GLN A 251 -19.13 -13.46 16.79
CA GLN A 251 -18.04 -13.16 17.73
C GLN A 251 -16.90 -12.37 17.07
N ILE A 252 -16.50 -12.73 15.84
CA ILE A 252 -15.45 -12.00 15.12
C ILE A 252 -15.88 -10.57 14.86
N LEU A 253 -17.12 -10.34 14.40
CA LEU A 253 -17.64 -9.01 14.12
C LEU A 253 -17.72 -8.15 15.39
N GLU A 254 -18.21 -8.69 16.51
CA GLU A 254 -18.17 -7.97 17.79
C GLU A 254 -16.75 -7.56 18.15
N MET A 255 -15.78 -8.44 17.93
CA MET A 255 -14.37 -8.17 18.25
C MET A 255 -13.74 -7.18 17.28
N THR A 256 -14.01 -7.24 15.98
CA THR A 256 -13.52 -6.25 15.01
C THR A 256 -14.04 -4.86 15.38
N GLU A 257 -15.34 -4.72 15.68
CA GLU A 257 -15.94 -3.45 16.09
C GLU A 257 -15.34 -2.89 17.38
N PHE A 258 -15.12 -3.76 18.37
CA PHE A 258 -14.43 -3.36 19.59
C PHE A 258 -13.02 -2.83 19.29
N LEU A 259 -12.23 -3.56 18.50
CA LEU A 259 -10.85 -3.20 18.16
C LEU A 259 -10.74 -1.91 17.33
N ILE A 260 -11.69 -1.67 16.41
CA ILE A 260 -11.82 -0.42 15.66
C ILE A 260 -12.10 0.73 16.63
N ARG A 261 -13.11 0.59 17.49
CA ARG A 261 -13.53 1.66 18.41
C ARG A 261 -12.44 2.09 19.38
N ILE A 262 -11.56 1.17 19.81
CA ILE A 262 -10.46 1.45 20.74
C ILE A 262 -9.14 1.83 20.04
N ASN A 263 -9.13 1.94 18.71
CA ASN A 263 -7.95 2.20 17.88
C ASN A 263 -6.79 1.23 18.18
N PHE A 264 -7.04 -0.08 18.05
CA PHE A 264 -6.10 -1.10 18.51
C PHE A 264 -4.67 -0.95 17.96
N HIS A 265 -4.52 -0.50 16.71
CA HIS A 265 -3.22 -0.24 16.10
C HIS A 265 -2.39 0.79 16.85
N GLU A 266 -3.03 1.78 17.49
CA GLU A 266 -2.35 2.79 18.27
C GLU A 266 -1.75 2.21 19.56
N ILE A 267 -2.41 1.20 20.15
CA ILE A 267 -1.87 0.43 21.28
C ILE A 267 -0.62 -0.34 20.86
N LEU A 268 -0.66 -0.98 19.69
CA LEU A 268 0.50 -1.70 19.16
C LEU A 268 1.64 -0.74 18.81
N LEU A 269 1.33 0.42 18.24
CA LEU A 269 2.31 1.45 17.91
C LEU A 269 2.97 2.03 19.18
N ASP A 270 2.19 2.33 20.21
CA ASP A 270 2.71 2.82 21.49
C ASP A 270 3.61 1.76 22.16
N ALA A 271 3.19 0.49 22.16
CA ALA A 271 4.01 -0.62 22.64
C ALA A 271 5.34 -0.74 21.86
N LEU A 272 5.29 -0.59 20.53
CA LEU A 272 6.48 -0.57 19.68
C LEU A 272 7.42 0.60 20.02
N MET A 273 6.87 1.79 20.29
CA MET A 273 7.64 2.99 20.62
C MET A 273 8.27 2.94 22.02
N LYS A 274 7.67 2.18 22.95
CA LYS A 274 8.18 1.94 24.31
C LYS A 274 9.18 0.78 24.38
N ALA A 275 9.29 -0.03 23.32
CA ALA A 275 10.19 -1.16 23.27
C ALA A 275 11.69 -0.77 23.36
N PRO A 276 12.58 -1.71 23.73
CA PRO A 276 14.02 -1.44 23.82
C PRO A 276 14.62 -0.89 22.51
N LEU A 277 15.30 0.24 22.59
CA LEU A 277 15.96 0.91 21.46
C LEU A 277 17.34 0.31 21.16
N ILE A 278 17.36 -0.99 20.87
CA ILE A 278 18.56 -1.74 20.48
C ILE A 278 18.71 -1.66 18.95
N PRO A 279 19.82 -1.15 18.41
CA PRO A 279 19.99 -1.08 16.97
C PRO A 279 20.16 -2.47 16.33
N GLY A 280 19.47 -2.72 15.22
CA GLY A 280 19.49 -3.98 14.46
C GLY A 280 18.43 -4.98 14.90
N THR A 281 17.46 -4.56 15.72
CA THR A 281 16.42 -5.44 16.28
C THR A 281 15.00 -5.06 15.82
N GLN A 282 14.83 -4.17 14.84
CA GLN A 282 13.50 -3.71 14.41
C GLN A 282 12.57 -4.89 14.10
N LYS A 283 13.05 -5.85 13.29
CA LYS A 283 12.27 -7.04 12.89
C LYS A 283 11.86 -7.89 14.09
N ILE A 284 12.79 -8.13 15.03
CA ILE A 284 12.55 -8.96 16.23
C ILE A 284 11.52 -8.30 17.14
N ILE A 285 11.69 -7.01 17.40
CA ILE A 285 10.76 -6.26 18.24
C ILE A 285 9.39 -6.18 17.56
N PHE A 286 9.30 -5.91 16.26
CA PHE A 286 8.02 -5.87 15.56
C PHE A 286 7.27 -7.21 15.71
N SER A 287 7.96 -8.33 15.48
CA SER A 287 7.38 -9.68 15.69
C SER A 287 6.97 -9.95 17.14
N SER A 288 7.70 -9.37 18.12
CA SER A 288 7.32 -9.44 19.53
C SER A 288 6.04 -8.65 19.82
N ILE A 289 5.86 -7.49 19.19
CA ILE A 289 4.63 -6.68 19.29
C ILE A 289 3.46 -7.37 18.59
N GLU A 290 3.68 -8.00 17.44
CA GLU A 290 2.66 -8.83 16.79
C GLU A 290 2.23 -9.97 17.73
N SER A 291 3.18 -10.67 18.36
CA SER A 291 2.88 -11.75 19.31
C SER A 291 2.12 -11.24 20.55
N PHE A 292 2.47 -10.06 21.04
CA PHE A 292 1.77 -9.38 22.13
C PHE A 292 0.33 -9.02 21.75
N GLY A 293 0.11 -8.46 20.56
CA GLY A 293 -1.21 -8.16 20.03
C GLY A 293 -2.03 -9.43 19.81
N LEU A 294 -1.42 -10.48 19.27
CA LEU A 294 -2.06 -11.78 19.07
C LEU A 294 -2.54 -12.38 20.39
N GLY A 295 -1.71 -12.33 21.45
CA GLY A 295 -2.11 -12.83 22.77
C GLY A 295 -3.30 -12.08 23.37
N MET A 296 -3.43 -10.78 23.12
CA MET A 296 -4.63 -10.04 23.50
C MET A 296 -5.86 -10.51 22.72
N ILE A 297 -5.73 -10.62 21.39
CA ILE A 297 -6.81 -11.08 20.52
C ILE A 297 -7.23 -12.50 20.89
N ASP A 298 -6.29 -13.41 21.12
CA ASP A 298 -6.58 -14.77 21.58
C ASP A 298 -7.42 -14.77 22.85
N THR A 299 -7.06 -13.95 23.84
CA THR A 299 -7.80 -13.84 25.10
C THR A 299 -9.21 -13.26 24.91
N LEU A 300 -9.40 -12.38 23.92
CA LEU A 300 -10.72 -11.82 23.60
C LEU A 300 -11.69 -12.88 23.04
N PHE A 301 -11.16 -13.97 22.48
CA PHE A 301 -11.93 -15.13 22.02
C PHE A 301 -11.96 -16.28 23.05
N SER A 302 -11.48 -16.07 24.27
CA SER A 302 -11.50 -17.07 25.35
C SER A 302 -12.80 -17.00 26.18
N SER A 303 -12.78 -17.56 27.41
CA SER A 303 -13.93 -17.55 28.31
C SER A 303 -14.44 -16.13 28.62
N LYS A 304 -15.73 -15.98 28.92
CA LYS A 304 -16.35 -14.67 29.20
C LYS A 304 -15.61 -13.87 30.27
N ALA A 305 -15.19 -14.52 31.36
CA ALA A 305 -14.45 -13.87 32.44
C ALA A 305 -13.08 -13.33 31.98
N GLU A 306 -12.35 -14.09 31.16
CA GLU A 306 -11.06 -13.67 30.61
C GLU A 306 -11.22 -12.56 29.58
N LYS A 307 -12.22 -12.67 28.69
CA LYS A 307 -12.60 -11.64 27.72
C LYS A 307 -12.88 -10.31 28.43
N ASP A 308 -13.72 -10.31 29.47
CA ASP A 308 -14.07 -9.10 30.22
C ASP A 308 -12.84 -8.47 30.90
N LYS A 309 -11.95 -9.29 31.46
CA LYS A 309 -10.68 -8.83 32.03
C LYS A 309 -9.76 -8.21 30.96
N MET A 310 -9.67 -8.83 29.79
CA MET A 310 -8.85 -8.33 28.68
C MET A 310 -9.41 -7.02 28.12
N ILE A 311 -10.73 -6.91 27.95
CA ILE A 311 -11.38 -5.67 27.51
C ILE A 311 -11.05 -4.51 28.46
N LYS A 312 -11.11 -4.74 29.79
CA LYS A 312 -10.72 -3.72 30.78
C LYS A 312 -9.25 -3.30 30.61
N LYS A 313 -8.34 -4.26 30.42
CA LYS A 313 -6.91 -4.01 30.20
C LYS A 313 -6.67 -3.21 28.91
N ILE A 314 -7.29 -3.58 27.79
CA ILE A 314 -7.15 -2.89 26.51
C ILE A 314 -7.66 -1.45 26.61
N LYS A 315 -8.82 -1.24 27.25
CA LYS A 315 -9.36 0.11 27.49
C LYS A 315 -8.41 0.97 28.31
N GLN A 316 -7.81 0.40 29.35
CA GLN A 316 -6.80 1.12 30.15
C GLN A 316 -5.57 1.50 29.31
N LEU A 317 -5.06 0.59 28.47
CA LEU A 317 -3.93 0.89 27.59
C LEU A 317 -4.27 1.99 26.56
N SER A 318 -5.52 2.04 26.08
CA SER A 318 -5.98 3.02 25.10
C SER A 318 -6.08 4.45 25.67
N GLN A 319 -6.42 4.61 26.95
CA GLN A 319 -6.67 5.93 27.57
C GLN A 319 -5.45 6.87 27.55
N ASP A 320 -4.24 6.32 27.61
CA ASP A 320 -2.99 7.11 27.70
C ASP A 320 -2.39 7.45 26.33
N ILE A 321 -3.02 7.01 25.23
CA ILE A 321 -2.44 7.11 23.90
C ILE A 321 -2.98 8.35 23.19
N LYS A 322 -2.08 9.27 22.87
CA LYS A 322 -2.38 10.36 21.95
C LYS A 322 -2.69 9.77 20.58
N ASN A 323 -3.77 10.22 19.94
CA ASN A 323 -4.08 9.84 18.57
C ASN A 323 -2.88 10.14 17.67
N GLN A 324 -2.31 9.11 17.04
CA GLN A 324 -1.18 9.28 16.14
C GLN A 324 -1.59 9.15 14.68
N GLU A 325 -2.86 8.86 14.36
CA GLU A 325 -3.36 8.61 13.00
C GLU A 325 -2.61 7.44 12.32
N LEU A 326 -2.79 6.22 12.81
CA LEU A 326 -2.32 4.98 12.19
C LEU A 326 -3.51 4.12 11.72
N HIS A 327 -3.74 4.10 10.41
CA HIS A 327 -4.81 3.32 9.79
C HIS A 327 -4.52 1.82 9.65
N LEU A 328 -3.24 1.43 9.59
CA LEU A 328 -2.82 0.05 9.36
C LEU A 328 -1.49 -0.22 10.07
N PHE A 329 -1.43 -1.30 10.86
CA PHE A 329 -0.21 -1.68 11.58
C PHE A 329 0.68 -2.59 10.73
N SER A 330 1.60 -2.00 9.95
CA SER A 330 2.59 -2.75 9.19
C SER A 330 4.00 -2.18 9.28
N PRO A 331 5.05 -2.99 9.01
CA PRO A 331 6.43 -2.52 9.02
C PRO A 331 6.67 -1.36 8.04
N ASN A 332 6.03 -1.36 6.88
CA ASN A 332 6.26 -0.36 5.83
C ASN A 332 5.61 0.99 6.19
N ILE A 333 4.37 0.99 6.69
CA ILE A 333 3.69 2.21 7.15
C ILE A 333 4.46 2.86 8.29
N ILE A 334 4.89 2.06 9.27
CA ILE A 334 5.66 2.56 10.42
C ILE A 334 7.03 3.10 9.96
N ARG A 335 7.71 2.42 9.04
CA ARG A 335 8.99 2.88 8.49
C ARG A 335 8.84 4.20 7.74
N ARG A 336 7.77 4.38 6.96
CA ARG A 336 7.50 5.64 6.26
C ARG A 336 7.20 6.77 7.24
N LYS A 337 6.30 6.54 8.21
CA LYS A 337 6.01 7.52 9.27
C LYS A 337 7.26 7.95 10.02
N SER A 338 8.14 6.98 10.31
CA SER A 338 9.46 7.26 10.88
C SER A 338 10.34 8.15 9.98
N LEU A 339 10.31 7.92 8.67
CA LEU A 339 11.09 8.69 7.71
C LEU A 339 10.58 10.14 7.58
N ASP A 340 9.26 10.34 7.57
CA ASP A 340 8.66 11.68 7.52
C ASP A 340 9.05 12.50 8.76
N ILE A 341 8.99 11.88 9.96
CA ILE A 341 9.43 12.50 11.21
C ILE A 341 10.93 12.77 11.19
N PHE A 342 11.74 11.89 10.60
CA PHE A 342 13.17 12.11 10.44
C PHE A 342 13.45 13.36 9.60
N TYR A 343 12.77 13.55 8.47
CA TYR A 343 12.95 14.74 7.64
C TYR A 343 12.45 16.03 8.32
N GLN A 344 11.41 15.95 9.17
CA GLN A 344 11.05 17.07 10.05
C GLN A 344 12.20 17.42 11.03
N GLY A 345 12.92 16.41 11.52
CA GLY A 345 14.13 16.59 12.32
C GLY A 345 15.26 17.27 11.53
N ILE A 346 15.50 16.86 10.29
CA ILE A 346 16.47 17.50 9.38
C ILE A 346 16.12 18.97 9.15
N LYS A 347 14.84 19.28 8.85
CA LYS A 347 14.36 20.66 8.69
C LYS A 347 14.62 21.50 9.95
N SER A 348 14.38 20.92 11.13
CA SER A 348 14.61 21.61 12.41
C SER A 348 16.10 21.83 12.67
N PHE A 349 16.96 20.88 12.29
CA PHE A 349 18.40 21.01 12.35
C PHE A 349 18.89 22.23 11.54
N TYR A 350 18.46 22.36 10.28
CA TYR A 350 18.84 23.51 9.44
C TYR A 350 18.34 24.85 9.99
N LYS A 351 17.19 24.84 10.67
CA LYS A 351 16.67 26.01 11.39
C LYS A 351 17.38 26.28 12.73
N GLN A 352 18.39 25.48 13.07
CA GLN A 352 19.11 25.53 14.35
C GLN A 352 18.20 25.30 15.58
N ASP A 353 17.00 24.75 15.38
CA ASP A 353 16.12 24.28 16.46
C ASP A 353 16.53 22.84 16.83
N TYR A 354 17.62 22.74 17.58
CA TYR A 354 18.23 21.46 17.94
C TYR A 354 17.40 20.67 18.95
N GLU A 355 16.58 21.30 19.77
CA GLU A 355 15.68 20.59 20.70
C GLU A 355 14.56 19.87 19.93
N THR A 356 13.92 20.56 18.98
CA THR A 356 12.94 19.92 18.11
C THR A 356 13.59 18.84 17.26
N ALA A 357 14.77 19.10 16.68
CA ALA A 357 15.50 18.09 15.91
C ALA A 357 15.80 16.84 16.75
N LEU A 358 16.25 17.00 18.00
CA LEU A 358 16.50 15.93 18.95
C LEU A 358 15.25 15.07 19.15
N ASN A 359 14.12 15.71 19.46
CA ASN A 359 12.85 15.03 19.71
C ASN A 359 12.34 14.26 18.48
N LYS A 360 12.46 14.85 17.28
CA LYS A 360 12.08 14.22 16.02
C LYS A 360 12.95 13.01 15.70
N PHE A 361 14.27 13.12 15.83
CA PHE A 361 15.17 11.98 15.60
C PHE A 361 14.97 10.86 16.63
N LEU A 362 14.75 11.19 17.91
CA LEU A 362 14.41 10.19 18.93
C LEU A 362 13.09 9.47 18.59
N THR A 363 12.08 10.21 18.15
CA THR A 363 10.79 9.65 17.74
C THR A 363 10.94 8.73 16.52
N SER A 364 11.75 9.14 15.54
CA SER A 364 12.09 8.31 14.37
C SER A 364 12.75 7.00 14.81
N ILE A 365 13.70 7.04 15.74
CA ILE A 365 14.36 5.83 16.29
C ILE A 365 13.36 4.94 17.04
N LYS A 366 12.41 5.51 17.79
CA LYS A 366 11.37 4.74 18.48
C LYS A 366 10.50 3.95 17.51
N LEU A 367 10.12 4.56 16.39
CA LEU A 367 9.31 3.94 15.34
C LEU A 367 10.12 2.91 14.52
N TYR A 368 11.31 3.31 14.06
CA TYR A 368 12.20 2.48 13.25
C TYR A 368 13.67 2.61 13.68
N ARG A 369 14.18 1.61 14.41
CA ARG A 369 15.50 1.66 15.07
C ARG A 369 16.66 1.10 14.27
N ASP A 370 16.43 0.67 13.03
CA ASP A 370 17.43 0.02 12.18
C ASP A 370 17.96 0.93 11.06
N ASN A 371 17.68 2.24 11.13
CA ASN A 371 18.24 3.23 10.22
C ASN A 371 19.41 3.97 10.87
N PHE A 372 20.64 3.72 10.41
CA PHE A 372 21.85 4.32 10.99
C PHE A 372 21.92 5.84 10.79
N LEU A 373 21.27 6.41 9.77
CA LEU A 373 21.23 7.85 9.54
C LEU A 373 20.53 8.58 10.69
N TYR A 374 19.55 7.95 11.34
CA TYR A 374 18.84 8.56 12.47
C TYR A 374 19.79 8.76 13.65
N TYR A 375 20.61 7.75 13.94
CA TYR A 375 21.60 7.81 15.02
C TYR A 375 22.73 8.78 14.71
N TRP A 376 23.17 8.84 13.45
CA TRP A 376 24.22 9.76 13.03
C TRP A 376 23.79 11.22 13.18
N ASN A 377 22.63 11.58 12.63
CA ASN A 377 22.08 12.92 12.74
C ASN A 377 21.75 13.31 14.19
N LEU A 378 21.17 12.38 14.96
CA LEU A 378 20.94 12.60 16.39
C LEU A 378 22.25 12.86 17.14
N ALA A 379 23.34 12.18 16.80
CA ALA A 379 24.64 12.44 17.39
C ALA A 379 25.14 13.87 17.10
N LYS A 380 24.98 14.36 15.87
CA LYS A 380 25.32 15.74 15.49
C LYS A 380 24.50 16.77 16.28
N VAL A 381 23.19 16.55 16.42
CA VAL A 381 22.32 17.40 17.27
C VAL A 381 22.83 17.45 18.70
N LEU A 382 23.18 16.31 19.27
CA LEU A 382 23.69 16.23 20.64
C LEU A 382 25.01 16.98 20.82
N VAL A 383 25.86 17.07 19.79
CA VAL A 383 27.06 17.91 19.87
C VAL A 383 26.69 19.40 19.91
N ASN A 384 25.76 19.85 19.06
CA ASN A 384 25.26 21.23 19.06
C ASN A 384 24.55 21.61 20.38
N LEU A 385 23.93 20.66 21.06
CA LEU A 385 23.36 20.83 22.40
C LEU A 385 24.40 20.69 23.54
N ASN A 386 25.70 20.64 23.24
CA ASN A 386 26.79 20.43 24.21
C ASN A 386 26.74 19.11 25.01
N LEU A 387 26.01 18.11 24.54
CA LEU A 387 25.82 16.80 25.19
C LEU A 387 26.82 15.74 24.66
N LYS A 388 28.13 16.05 24.72
CA LYS A 388 29.22 15.27 24.08
C LYS A 388 29.22 13.77 24.43
N GLN A 389 29.02 13.42 25.70
CA GLN A 389 29.01 12.03 26.14
C GLN A 389 27.85 11.23 25.53
N LYS A 390 26.68 11.85 25.37
CA LYS A 390 25.54 11.24 24.68
C LYS A 390 25.83 11.11 23.19
N ALA A 391 26.40 12.14 22.55
CA ALA A 391 26.77 12.10 21.14
C ALA A 391 27.72 10.91 20.83
N ILE A 392 28.77 10.72 21.63
CA ILE A 392 29.72 9.60 21.48
C ILE A 392 29.01 8.24 21.49
N ARG A 393 28.00 8.05 22.35
CA ARG A 393 27.20 6.81 22.40
C ARG A 393 26.42 6.60 21.10
N TYR A 394 25.81 7.66 20.55
CA TYR A 394 25.05 7.56 19.31
C TYR A 394 25.94 7.33 18.08
N TYR A 395 27.11 7.96 17.99
CA TYR A 395 28.12 7.63 16.98
C TYR A 395 28.54 6.15 17.01
N LYS A 396 28.77 5.58 18.20
CA LYS A 396 29.06 4.15 18.35
C LYS A 396 27.90 3.27 17.87
N ARG A 397 26.65 3.67 18.14
CA ARG A 397 25.45 2.97 17.62
C ARG A 397 25.34 3.05 16.10
N THR A 398 25.65 4.21 15.50
CA THR A 398 25.76 4.37 14.05
C THR A 398 26.75 3.38 13.46
N LEU A 399 27.97 3.31 13.99
CA LEU A 399 29.00 2.37 13.53
C LEU A 399 28.57 0.90 13.68
N ARG A 400 27.87 0.56 14.77
CA ARG A 400 27.31 -0.79 14.98
C ARG A 400 26.27 -1.13 13.91
N LEU A 401 25.31 -0.24 13.62
CA LEU A 401 24.33 -0.47 12.56
C LEU A 401 24.98 -0.55 11.18
N LEU A 402 25.95 0.33 10.89
CA LEU A 402 26.70 0.27 9.64
C LEU A 402 27.35 -1.11 9.45
N ASN A 403 27.88 -1.73 10.50
CA ASN A 403 28.42 -3.09 10.42
C ASN A 403 27.39 -4.13 9.96
N LEU A 404 26.12 -3.99 10.39
CA LEU A 404 25.02 -4.89 10.06
C LEU A 404 24.37 -4.57 8.70
N THR A 405 24.55 -3.35 8.19
CA THR A 405 23.90 -2.91 6.96
C THR A 405 24.74 -3.33 5.74
N LYS A 406 24.08 -3.87 4.71
CA LYS A 406 24.66 -4.13 3.38
C LYS A 406 24.53 -2.85 2.55
N LEU A 407 25.65 -2.20 2.25
CA LEU A 407 25.71 -0.92 1.53
C LEU A 407 26.94 -0.88 0.62
N PRO A 408 26.85 -0.25 -0.57
CA PRO A 408 28.03 0.15 -1.32
C PRO A 408 28.82 1.21 -0.53
N ASN A 409 30.14 1.30 -0.76
CA ASN A 409 31.02 2.32 -0.17
C ASN A 409 30.97 2.44 1.36
N LYS A 410 30.56 1.36 2.05
CA LYS A 410 30.47 1.26 3.51
C LYS A 410 31.76 1.63 4.25
N SER A 411 32.93 1.34 3.67
CA SER A 411 34.22 1.70 4.27
C SER A 411 34.37 3.21 4.41
N GLN A 412 34.07 3.96 3.35
CA GLN A 412 34.12 5.42 3.34
C GLN A 412 33.13 6.03 4.34
N ILE A 413 31.88 5.55 4.34
CA ILE A 413 30.86 6.03 5.28
C ILE A 413 31.33 5.85 6.74
N LYS A 414 31.94 4.69 7.05
CA LYS A 414 32.45 4.43 8.40
C LYS A 414 33.65 5.30 8.75
N GLU A 415 34.48 5.66 7.77
CA GLU A 415 35.60 6.57 7.97
C GLU A 415 35.10 7.96 8.37
N ASP A 416 34.16 8.53 7.63
CA ASP A 416 33.58 9.85 7.94
C ASP A 416 32.96 9.88 9.35
N VAL A 417 32.17 8.85 9.70
CA VAL A 417 31.59 8.70 11.04
C VAL A 417 32.70 8.60 12.12
N LYS A 418 33.82 7.92 11.84
CA LYS A 418 34.96 7.82 12.75
C LYS A 418 35.71 9.14 12.88
N VAL A 419 35.87 9.90 11.80
CA VAL A 419 36.50 11.22 11.80
C VAL A 419 35.73 12.15 12.73
N GLU A 420 34.41 12.27 12.53
CA GLU A 420 33.55 13.07 13.41
C GLU A 420 33.64 12.62 14.88
N LEU A 421 33.51 11.31 15.14
CA LEU A 421 33.62 10.72 16.48
C LEU A 421 34.98 11.04 17.16
N ASN A 422 36.08 10.93 16.42
CA ASN A 422 37.42 11.16 16.95
C ASN A 422 37.66 12.65 17.24
N SER A 423 37.14 13.55 16.42
CA SER A 423 37.22 14.99 16.66
C SER A 423 36.48 15.41 17.92
N ILE A 424 35.29 14.83 18.17
CA ILE A 424 34.53 15.06 19.41
C ILE A 424 35.31 14.57 20.64
N LYS A 425 35.93 13.39 20.57
CA LYS A 425 36.77 12.85 21.66
C LYS A 425 37.98 13.74 21.96
N LYS A 426 38.63 14.28 20.93
CA LYS A 426 39.82 15.13 21.04
C LYS A 426 39.49 16.62 21.31
N GLN A 427 38.22 16.95 21.53
CA GLN A 427 37.74 18.33 21.74
C GLN A 427 38.06 19.32 20.59
N ARG A 428 38.32 18.81 19.38
CA ARG A 428 38.61 19.62 18.18
C ARG A 428 37.32 20.03 17.46
N LEU A 429 36.41 20.68 18.19
CA LEU A 429 35.05 20.99 17.70
C LEU A 429 34.98 22.21 16.78
N LYS A 430 35.92 23.17 16.91
CA LYS A 430 35.96 24.41 16.10
C LYS A 430 36.23 24.20 14.60
N LEU A 431 36.43 22.95 14.14
CA LEU A 431 36.83 22.60 12.77
C LEU A 431 35.80 21.73 12.03
N LEU A 432 34.61 21.51 12.59
CA LEU A 432 33.59 20.66 11.99
C LEU A 432 32.29 21.45 11.77
N GLU A 433 32.07 21.88 10.54
CA GLU A 433 30.71 22.17 10.07
C GLU A 433 29.94 20.85 10.03
N MET A 434 29.14 20.59 11.06
CA MET A 434 28.35 19.36 11.15
C MET A 434 27.00 19.56 10.47
N GLU A 435 26.98 19.41 9.16
CA GLU A 435 25.73 19.35 8.41
C GLU A 435 24.97 18.04 8.65
N PRO A 436 23.64 18.06 8.63
CA PRO A 436 22.86 16.83 8.69
C PRO A 436 23.05 15.99 7.42
N ILE A 437 22.96 14.67 7.54
CA ILE A 437 23.08 13.72 6.43
C ILE A 437 21.67 13.32 5.99
N LEU A 438 21.24 13.76 4.81
CA LEU A 438 19.92 13.49 4.24
C LEU A 438 19.85 12.14 3.52
N SER A 439 20.90 11.83 2.75
CA SER A 439 21.01 10.66 1.90
C SER A 439 22.47 10.21 1.82
N LEU A 440 22.71 9.13 1.08
CA LEU A 440 24.06 8.60 0.81
C LEU A 440 24.57 9.00 -0.58
N ASP A 441 23.95 9.98 -1.23
CA ASP A 441 24.26 10.31 -2.64
C ASP A 441 25.72 10.75 -2.81
N LYS A 442 26.27 11.47 -1.82
CA LYS A 442 27.70 11.83 -1.81
C LYS A 442 28.67 10.64 -1.75
N TYR A 443 28.16 9.45 -1.40
CA TYR A 443 28.91 8.20 -1.40
C TYR A 443 28.59 7.31 -2.59
N GLN A 444 27.67 7.71 -3.47
CA GLN A 444 27.46 7.03 -4.74
C GLN A 444 28.49 7.58 -5.73
N SER A 445 29.61 6.86 -5.89
CA SER A 445 30.59 7.16 -6.92
C SER A 445 29.90 7.19 -8.29
N ASN A 446 30.01 8.30 -9.03
CA ASN A 446 29.58 8.42 -10.42
C ASN A 446 30.05 7.20 -11.24
N LYS A 447 29.15 6.23 -11.44
CA LYS A 447 29.26 5.19 -12.47
C LYS A 447 28.52 5.65 -13.74
N LEU A 448 28.82 6.87 -14.16
CA LEU A 448 28.50 7.37 -15.49
C LEU A 448 29.85 7.72 -16.12
N THR A 449 30.55 6.66 -16.54
CA THR A 449 31.58 6.69 -17.58
C THR A 449 31.12 5.73 -18.66
#